data_AF-A0A920H6J6-F1
#
_entry.id   AF-A0A920H6J6-F1
#
_cell.length_a   1.000
_cell.length_b   1.000
_cell.length_c   1.000
_cell.angle_alpha   90.00
_cell.angle_beta   90.00
_cell.angle_gamma   90.00
#
_symmetry.space_group_name_H-M   'P 1'
#
loop_
_entity.id
_entity.type
_entity.pdbx_description
1 polymer ?
#
loop_
_entity_poly.entity_id
_entity_poly.type
_entity_poly.pdbx_seq_one_letter_code
_entity_poly.pdbx_strand_id
1 'polypeptide(L)' 'MLITDHGKLIRTSINSISLLGRNTQGVRLIKLDNGENFHKLKKLRNNKLKSDKEIEK' A
#
# COMPACT_ATOMS: atom_id res chain seq x y z
N MET A 1 0.07 -1.89 -0.17
CA MET A 1 1.39 -2.37 0.31
C MET A 1 2.36 -2.34 -0.84
N LEU A 2 3.54 -1.78 -0.60
CA LEU A 2 4.70 -1.73 -1.49
C LEU A 2 5.79 -2.62 -0.90
N ILE A 3 6.50 -3.36 -1.75
CA ILE A 3 7.53 -4.32 -1.34
C ILE A 3 8.78 -4.06 -2.18
N THR A 4 9.93 -3.94 -1.53
CA THR A 4 11.24 -3.83 -2.19
C THR A 4 11.92 -5.20 -2.29
N ASP A 5 12.91 -5.31 -3.16
CA ASP A 5 13.74 -6.52 -3.31
C ASP A 5 14.55 -6.86 -2.06
N HIS A 6 14.85 -5.87 -1.22
CA HIS A 6 15.51 -6.06 0.09
C HIS A 6 14.54 -6.43 1.23
N GLY A 7 13.27 -6.71 0.93
CA GLY A 7 12.28 -7.18 1.90
C GLY A 7 11.61 -6.09 2.73
N LYS A 8 11.77 -4.81 2.40
CA LYS A 8 11.03 -3.73 3.09
C LYS A 8 9.57 -3.74 2.67
N LEU A 9 8.69 -3.75 3.66
CA LEU A 9 7.23 -3.70 3.49
C LEU A 9 6.71 -2.32 3.90
N ILE A 10 6.20 -1.55 2.94
CA ILE A 10 5.62 -0.23 3.21
C ILE A 10 4.09 -0.27 3.05
N ARG A 11 3.37 0.18 4.09
CA ARG A 11 1.93 0.38 4.06
C ARG A 11 1.62 1.83 3.71
N THR A 12 0.93 2.02 2.59
CA THR A 12 0.48 3.33 2.12
C THR A 12 -1.04 3.33 2.09
N SER A 13 -1.66 4.34 2.72
CA SER A 13 -3.11 4.55 2.62
C SER A 13 -3.47 5.02 1.21
N ILE A 14 -4.64 4.65 0.71
CA ILE A 14 -5.11 5.14 -0.60
C ILE A 14 -5.34 6.65 -0.54
N ASN A 15 -5.84 7.14 0.59
CA ASN A 15 -6.17 8.55 0.78
C ASN A 15 -4.94 9.46 0.83
N SER A 16 -3.73 8.90 1.02
CA SER A 16 -2.48 9.67 1.02
C SER A 16 -1.81 9.75 -0.37
N ILE A 17 -2.43 9.18 -1.40
CA ILE A 17 -1.89 9.20 -2.78
C ILE A 17 -2.54 10.36 -3.54
N SER A 18 -1.73 11.20 -4.16
CA SER A 18 -2.22 12.32 -4.97
C SER A 18 -3.07 11.84 -6.16
N LEU A 19 -4.20 12.51 -6.38
CA LEU A 19 -5.01 12.32 -7.59
C LEU A 19 -4.34 13.05 -8.76
N LEU A 20 -4.04 12.31 -9.83
CA LEU A 20 -3.30 12.82 -11.00
C LEU A 20 -4.01 12.39 -12.29
N GLY A 21 -3.77 13.14 -13.37
CA GLY A 21 -4.32 12.85 -14.69
C GLY A 21 -3.73 11.59 -15.34
N ARG A 22 -4.39 11.09 -16.39
CA ARG A 22 -4.03 9.82 -17.06
C ARG A 22 -2.69 9.85 -17.78
N ASN A 23 -2.28 10.98 -18.35
CA ASN A 23 -1.01 11.14 -19.06
C ASN A 23 -0.02 11.96 -18.22
N THR A 24 0.42 11.37 -17.11
CA THR A 24 1.39 12.00 -16.19
C THR A 24 2.43 10.98 -15.74
N GLN A 25 3.59 11.46 -15.28
CA GLN A 25 4.65 10.60 -14.74
C GLN A 25 4.29 10.03 -13.35
N GLY A 26 3.28 10.60 -12.68
CA GLY A 26 2.90 10.22 -11.33
C GLY A 26 3.73 10.92 -10.24
N VAL A 27 3.65 10.39 -9.02
CA VAL A 27 4.39 10.86 -7.84
C VAL A 27 5.20 9.73 -7.24
N ARG A 28 6.33 10.08 -6.60
CA ARG A 28 7.14 9.10 -5.85
C ARG A 28 6.47 8.80 -4.51
N LEU A 29 6.02 7.57 -4.32
CA LEU A 29 5.37 7.13 -3.06
C LEU A 29 6.37 6.76 -1.95
N ILE A 30 7.55 6.26 -2.31
CA ILE A 30 8.60 5.85 -1.38
C ILE A 30 9.97 6.27 -1.91
N LYS A 31 10.89 6.58 -1.00
CA LYS A 31 12.30 6.71 -1.33
C LYS A 31 12.93 5.32 -1.20
N LEU A 32 13.61 4.88 -2.25
CA LEU A 32 14.42 3.66 -2.25
C LEU A 32 15.85 4.03 -1.83
N ASP A 33 16.51 3.13 -1.14
CA ASP A 33 17.94 3.28 -0.85
C ASP A 33 18.78 2.99 -2.10
N ASN A 34 20.05 3.36 -2.08
CA ASN A 34 20.95 3.14 -3.21
C ASN A 34 21.09 1.63 -3.48
N GLY A 35 20.84 1.22 -4.73
CA GLY A 35 20.89 -0.18 -5.15
C GLY A 35 19.61 -0.98 -4.85
N GLU A 36 18.64 -0.40 -4.13
CA GLU A 36 17.35 -1.04 -3.84
C GLU A 36 16.35 -0.74 -4.96
N ASN A 37 15.61 -1.76 -5.40
CA ASN A 37 14.57 -1.59 -6.41
C ASN A 37 13.17 -1.87 -5.87
N PHE A 38 12.19 -1.25 -6.52
CA PHE A 38 10.80 -1.58 -6.27
C PHE A 38 10.48 -2.97 -6.87
N HIS A 39 9.94 -3.87 -6.05
CA HIS A 39 9.64 -5.23 -6.49
C HIS A 39 8.15 -5.47 -6.74
N LYS A 40 7.26 -5.09 -5.80
CA LYS A 40 5.84 -5.44 -5.91
C LYS A 40 4.87 -4.47 -5.25
N LEU A 41 3.71 -4.27 -5.88
CA LEU A 41 2.54 -3.59 -5.32
C LEU A 41 1.45 -4.63 -5.00
N LYS A 42 0.85 -4.54 -3.81
CA LYS A 42 -0.36 -5.29 -3.45
C LYS A 42 -1.41 -4.36 -2.86
N LYS A 43 -2.60 -4.34 -3.45
CA LYS A 43 -3.79 -3.76 -2.83
C LYS A 43 -4.25 -4.69 -1.70
N LEU A 44 -4.35 -4.15 -0.50
CA LEU A 44 -4.95 -4.84 0.64
C LEU A 44 -6.45 -4.51 0.66
N ARG A 45 -7.30 -5.53 0.73
CA ARG A 45 -8.72 -5.33 1.03
C ARG A 45 -8.86 -5.16 2.54
N ASN A 46 -9.52 -4.09 2.96
CA ASN A 46 -10.03 -4.03 4.33
C ASN A 46 -11.23 -4.97 4.41
N ASN A 47 -10.96 -6.24 4.71
CA ASN A 47 -12.01 -7.06 5.30
C ASN A 47 -12.17 -6.52 6.72
N LYS A 48 -13.31 -5.90 7.02
CA LYS A 48 -13.74 -5.81 8.41
C LYS A 48 -13.75 -7.26 8.90
N LEU A 49 -12.78 -7.64 9.72
CA LEU A 49 -12.95 -8.80 10.59
C LEU A 49 -14.32 -8.57 11.25
N LYS A 50 -15.25 -9.51 11.06
CA LYS A 50 -16.48 -9.53 11.86
C LYS A 50 -16.00 -9.62 13.31
N SER A 51 -15.87 -8.47 13.96
CA SER A 51 -15.59 -8.38 15.38
C SER A 51 -16.86 -8.84 16.09
N ASP A 52 -16.83 -10.06 16.62
CA ASP A 52 -17.42 -10.48 17.88
C ASP A 52 -18.71 -9.75 18.30
N LYS A 53 -19.80 -9.92 17.54
CA LYS A 53 -21.16 -9.46 17.93
C LYS A 53 -22.27 -10.51 17.74
N GLU A 54 -21.94 -11.79 17.67
CA GLU A 54 -22.93 -12.88 17.59
C GLU A 54 -22.77 -13.95 18.70
N ILE A 55 -22.21 -13.60 19.87
CA ILE A 55 -22.23 -14.49 21.06
C ILE A 55 -23.21 -14.01 22.15
N GLU A 56 -23.91 -12.89 21.97
CA GLU A 56 -24.96 -12.47 22.90
C GLU A 56 -26.33 -12.33 22.20
N LYS A 57 -26.95 -13.48 21.90
CA LYS A 57 -28.37 -13.72 22.18
C LYS A 57 -28.75 -15.19 22.05
#